data_AF-A0A8H6LBC1-F1
#
_entry.id   AF-A0A8H6LBC1-F1
#
_cell.length_a   1.000
_cell.length_b   1.000
_cell.length_c   1.000
_cell.angle_alpha   90.00
_cell.angle_beta   90.00
_cell.angle_gamma   90.00
#
_symmetry.space_group_name_H-M   'P 1'
#
loop_
_entity.id
_entity.type
_entity.pdbx_description
1 polymer ?
#
loop_
_entity_poly.entity_id
_entity_poly.type
_entity_poly.pdbx_seq_one_letter_code
_entity_poly.pdbx_strand_id
1 'polypeptide(L)'
;MAQRIDRNYQLSDYFFFGTPSIPPVQFSLVMKSGPEGYACYTEGNDFVFVPGNVTIGYTDSALADYLLFQAQKMSPRLLLDIERHRLQSVNVDINGVPFPAVHDKDLDLTVAFNPETKLPFVFRSFEDHAIFGRTENDLRLFNYKEVDGIMFPTQRLVVQNSTSVLEQTTFAKVIPNPKFPDDFFDGLDEDKSATPRVPPSKIDGYSHAEIGEYWTNALWGGPYAGTYDNLTSETLGEDLPNAHRLLVENNPVVEHLVLDFEDGVIVYEAPPHQTDLVIRWVKENLKKPITHIFPTHHHHDHNYDIHKYVELGAKIIAPEVGAPYWKQIPGAEIITFTEEEPFIYSDDTMQARFIWHSEAPHAADWSYSIVKTKCPTANSTMLAYEADAFSTYPFRHAACIWMAESSCVGRYESQYHCCSNTWKTCSTVLSS
;
A
#
# COMPACT_ATOMS: atom_id res chain seq x y z
N MET A 1 11.64 -23.72 -13.61
CA MET A 1 12.48 -23.41 -12.45
C MET A 1 11.68 -23.73 -11.20
N ALA A 2 12.31 -24.26 -10.15
CA ALA A 2 11.69 -24.45 -8.85
C ALA A 2 12.58 -23.78 -7.80
N GLN A 3 11.97 -23.03 -6.89
CA GLN A 3 12.65 -22.32 -5.81
C GLN A 3 11.89 -22.51 -4.52
N ARG A 4 12.62 -22.52 -3.40
CA ARG A 4 12.06 -22.45 -2.06
C ARG A 4 12.74 -21.32 -1.30
N ILE A 5 11.97 -20.58 -0.52
CA ILE A 5 12.46 -19.58 0.41
C ILE A 5 11.88 -19.92 1.79
N ASP A 6 12.76 -20.10 2.76
CA ASP A 6 12.40 -20.18 4.17
C ASP A 6 12.77 -18.84 4.82
N ARG A 7 11.79 -18.11 5.37
CA ARG A 7 11.99 -16.81 6.02
C ARG A 7 11.67 -16.89 7.51
N ASN A 8 12.46 -16.18 8.31
CA ASN A 8 12.20 -15.90 9.71
C ASN A 8 12.62 -14.47 10.02
N TYR A 9 11.68 -13.63 10.43
CA TYR A 9 11.94 -12.23 10.76
C TYR A 9 10.95 -11.69 11.77
N GLN A 10 11.27 -10.53 12.34
CA GLN A 10 10.41 -9.80 13.27
C GLN A 10 9.78 -8.61 12.55
N LEU A 11 8.45 -8.50 12.62
CA LEU A 11 7.76 -7.29 12.19
C LEU A 11 8.04 -6.15 13.17
N SER A 12 8.05 -4.92 12.64
CA SER A 12 8.12 -3.70 13.45
C SER A 12 6.91 -3.60 14.38
N ASP A 13 7.08 -2.92 15.53
CA ASP A 13 6.01 -2.58 16.46
C ASP A 13 4.86 -1.80 15.77
N TYR A 14 5.15 -1.18 14.63
CA TYR A 14 4.16 -0.56 13.74
C TYR A 14 2.98 -1.49 13.41
N PHE A 15 3.22 -2.79 13.24
CA PHE A 15 2.20 -3.76 12.83
C PHE A 15 1.31 -4.26 13.98
N PHE A 16 1.36 -3.62 15.17
CA PHE A 16 0.53 -3.97 16.31
C PHE A 16 -0.98 -3.96 16.00
N PHE A 17 -1.42 -3.09 15.07
CA PHE A 17 -2.83 -3.01 14.65
C PHE A 17 -3.34 -4.29 13.99
N GLY A 18 -2.47 -5.01 13.27
CA GLY A 18 -2.83 -6.25 12.59
C GLY A 18 -2.74 -7.47 13.51
N THR A 19 -1.62 -7.60 14.23
CA THR A 19 -1.42 -8.66 15.23
C THR A 19 -0.79 -8.08 16.51
N PRO A 20 -1.57 -7.88 17.61
CA PRO A 20 -1.08 -7.22 18.82
C PRO A 20 0.12 -7.90 19.51
N SER A 21 0.27 -9.22 19.35
CA SER A 21 1.39 -9.96 19.93
C SER A 21 2.67 -9.88 19.09
N ILE A 22 2.58 -9.38 17.84
CA ILE A 22 3.64 -9.26 16.83
C ILE A 22 4.66 -10.42 16.92
N PRO A 23 4.21 -11.69 16.80
CA PRO A 23 5.13 -12.82 16.87
C PRO A 23 6.09 -12.77 15.67
N PRO A 24 7.26 -13.42 15.76
CA PRO A 24 8.12 -13.60 14.60
C PRO A 24 7.37 -14.25 13.44
N VAL A 25 7.49 -13.68 12.24
CA VAL A 25 6.95 -14.26 11.02
C VAL A 25 7.88 -15.37 10.58
N GLN A 26 7.31 -16.56 10.36
CA GLN A 26 8.03 -17.75 9.92
C GLN A 26 7.23 -18.44 8.84
N PHE A 27 7.83 -18.61 7.66
CA PHE A 27 7.18 -19.32 6.57
C PHE A 27 8.16 -20.01 5.64
N SER A 28 7.64 -21.03 4.96
CA SER A 28 8.27 -21.70 3.82
C SER A 28 7.42 -21.43 2.57
N LEU A 29 8.02 -20.84 1.54
CA LEU A 29 7.37 -20.51 0.27
C LEU A 29 8.04 -21.26 -0.88
N VAL A 30 7.28 -22.10 -1.57
CA VAL A 30 7.71 -22.82 -2.78
C VAL A 30 7.14 -22.12 -4.00
N MET A 31 8.00 -21.94 -5.01
CA MET A 31 7.64 -21.32 -6.29
C MET A 31 8.07 -22.24 -7.43
N LYS A 32 7.17 -22.46 -8.40
CA LYS A 32 7.44 -23.28 -9.58
C LYS A 32 7.02 -22.53 -10.82
N SER A 33 7.94 -22.36 -11.77
CA SER A 33 7.65 -21.71 -13.05
C SER A 33 7.12 -22.70 -14.09
N GLY A 34 6.43 -22.19 -15.11
CA GLY A 34 5.87 -22.95 -16.22
C GLY A 34 4.40 -22.66 -16.46
N PRO A 35 3.76 -23.29 -17.45
CA PRO A 35 2.33 -23.10 -17.75
C PRO A 35 1.42 -23.43 -16.56
N GLU A 36 1.82 -24.43 -15.78
CA GLU A 36 1.15 -24.84 -14.53
C GLU A 36 1.91 -24.30 -13.31
N GLY A 37 2.54 -23.13 -13.44
CA GLY A 37 3.33 -22.53 -12.37
C GLY A 37 2.49 -22.19 -11.14
N TYR A 38 3.16 -21.87 -10.03
CA TYR A 38 2.52 -21.45 -8.79
C TYR A 38 3.51 -20.83 -7.81
N ALA A 39 2.97 -20.12 -6.81
CA ALA A 39 3.63 -19.90 -5.52
C ALA A 39 2.72 -20.49 -4.41
N CYS A 40 3.33 -21.13 -3.42
CA CYS A 40 2.63 -21.87 -2.38
C CYS A 40 3.38 -21.78 -1.05
N TYR A 41 2.73 -21.24 -0.02
CA TYR A 41 3.18 -21.33 1.36
C TYR A 41 2.96 -22.75 1.84
N THR A 42 4.05 -23.50 2.02
CA THR A 42 4.02 -24.90 2.50
C THR A 42 4.13 -25.00 4.02
N GLU A 43 4.50 -23.90 4.68
CA GLU A 43 4.50 -23.74 6.13
C GLU A 43 4.28 -22.26 6.45
N GLY A 44 3.38 -21.98 7.40
CA GLY A 44 3.12 -20.62 7.88
C GLY A 44 2.59 -19.67 6.80
N ASN A 45 2.73 -18.37 7.06
CA ASN A 45 2.35 -17.29 6.16
C ASN A 45 3.04 -15.99 6.59
N ASP A 46 2.90 -14.94 5.78
CA ASP A 46 3.39 -13.59 6.05
C ASP A 46 2.28 -12.54 6.05
N PHE A 47 1.01 -12.93 6.11
CA PHE A 47 -0.09 -11.97 6.10
C PHE A 47 -0.43 -11.56 7.53
N VAL A 48 -0.28 -10.27 7.85
CA VAL A 48 -0.32 -9.76 9.24
C VAL A 48 -1.66 -10.00 9.95
N PHE A 49 -2.74 -10.23 9.21
CA PHE A 49 -4.07 -10.49 9.75
C PHE A 49 -4.37 -11.99 9.94
N VAL A 50 -3.43 -12.87 9.59
CA VAL A 50 -3.56 -14.31 9.75
C VAL A 50 -2.57 -14.80 10.82
N PRO A 51 -3.01 -15.64 11.78
CA PRO A 51 -2.09 -16.18 12.78
C PRO A 51 -0.90 -16.90 12.11
N GLY A 52 0.33 -16.61 12.55
CA GLY A 52 1.54 -17.15 11.90
C GLY A 52 1.68 -18.67 11.90
N ASN A 53 0.92 -19.39 12.75
CA ASN A 53 0.89 -20.86 12.74
C ASN A 53 -0.06 -21.45 11.69
N VAL A 54 -0.83 -20.62 10.99
CA VAL A 54 -1.69 -21.04 9.88
C VAL A 54 -0.86 -21.09 8.60
N THR A 55 -0.98 -22.20 7.88
CA THR A 55 -0.39 -22.32 6.54
C THR A 55 -1.45 -21.97 5.50
N ILE A 56 -1.22 -20.92 4.71
CA ILE A 56 -2.25 -20.39 3.78
C ILE A 56 -2.32 -21.15 2.45
N GLY A 57 -1.24 -21.81 2.04
CA GLY A 57 -1.19 -22.56 0.79
C GLY A 57 -0.92 -21.70 -0.45
N TYR A 58 -1.60 -21.98 -1.55
CA TYR A 58 -1.36 -21.33 -2.84
C TYR A 58 -1.65 -19.82 -2.80
N THR A 59 -0.91 -19.03 -3.55
CA THR A 59 -1.23 -17.61 -3.74
C THR A 59 -2.23 -17.43 -4.88
N ASP A 60 -2.84 -16.25 -4.98
CA ASP A 60 -3.53 -15.85 -6.20
C ASP A 60 -2.54 -15.70 -7.39
N SER A 61 -3.08 -15.56 -8.60
CA SER A 61 -2.31 -15.53 -9.83
C SER A 61 -1.44 -14.29 -9.99
N ALA A 62 -1.86 -13.14 -9.45
CA ALA A 62 -1.10 -11.89 -9.52
C ALA A 62 0.11 -11.94 -8.59
N LEU A 63 -0.08 -12.39 -7.34
CA LEU A 63 1.04 -12.56 -6.43
C LEU A 63 1.99 -13.66 -6.92
N ALA A 64 1.48 -14.76 -7.48
CA ALA A 64 2.32 -15.80 -8.07
C ALA A 64 3.19 -15.26 -9.21
N ASP A 65 2.63 -14.40 -10.08
CA ASP A 65 3.35 -13.78 -11.20
C ASP A 65 4.48 -12.87 -10.70
N TYR A 66 4.18 -11.98 -9.74
CA TYR A 66 5.16 -11.12 -9.11
C TYR A 66 6.29 -11.92 -8.44
N LEU A 67 5.95 -12.91 -7.60
CA LEU A 67 6.93 -13.72 -6.88
C LEU A 67 7.82 -14.53 -7.82
N LEU A 68 7.26 -15.11 -8.88
CA LEU A 68 8.04 -15.83 -9.89
C LEU A 68 8.95 -14.90 -10.70
N PHE A 69 8.52 -13.67 -10.97
CA PHE A 69 9.37 -12.66 -11.59
C PHE A 69 10.56 -12.30 -10.69
N GLN A 70 10.33 -12.05 -9.39
CA GLN A 70 11.41 -11.80 -8.43
C GLN A 70 12.34 -13.02 -8.26
N ALA A 71 11.78 -14.23 -8.23
CA ALA A 71 12.51 -15.49 -8.22
C ALA A 71 13.43 -15.62 -9.45
N GLN A 72 12.91 -15.34 -10.64
CA GLN A 72 13.68 -15.39 -11.89
C GLN A 72 14.82 -14.36 -11.88
N LYS A 73 14.55 -13.14 -11.42
CA LYS A 73 15.55 -12.08 -11.23
C LYS A 73 16.65 -12.51 -10.26
N MET A 74 16.32 -13.27 -9.22
CA MET A 74 17.27 -13.78 -8.23
C MET A 74 17.97 -15.09 -8.63
N SER A 75 17.60 -15.69 -9.76
CA SER A 75 18.13 -17.00 -10.15
C SER A 75 19.63 -16.93 -10.42
N PRO A 76 20.46 -17.81 -9.82
CA PRO A 76 21.87 -17.93 -10.19
C PRO A 76 22.06 -18.42 -11.63
N ARG A 77 20.98 -18.91 -12.27
CA ARG A 77 20.96 -19.34 -13.67
C ARG A 77 20.51 -18.27 -14.66
N LEU A 78 20.10 -17.09 -14.17
CA LEU A 78 19.49 -16.04 -15.00
C LEU A 78 20.29 -15.74 -16.27
N LEU A 79 21.61 -15.55 -16.15
CA LEU A 79 22.46 -15.25 -17.32
C LEU A 79 22.46 -16.35 -18.39
N LEU A 80 22.37 -17.61 -17.99
CA LEU A 80 22.30 -18.75 -18.91
C LEU A 80 20.91 -18.87 -19.54
N ASP A 81 19.87 -18.42 -18.83
CA ASP A 81 18.51 -18.39 -19.34
C ASP A 81 18.38 -17.29 -20.42
N ILE A 82 18.82 -16.06 -20.12
CA ILE A 82 18.68 -14.93 -21.05
C ILE A 82 19.57 -15.03 -22.29
N GLU A 83 20.65 -15.82 -22.27
CA GLU A 83 21.52 -16.04 -23.45
C GLU A 83 20.72 -16.59 -24.66
N ARG A 84 19.59 -17.26 -24.40
CA ARG A 84 18.72 -17.85 -25.43
C ARG A 84 17.59 -16.92 -25.87
N HIS A 85 17.47 -15.75 -25.24
CA HIS A 85 16.40 -14.78 -25.46
C HIS A 85 16.77 -13.73 -26.50
N ARG A 86 15.84 -12.81 -26.77
CA ARG A 86 16.07 -11.64 -27.62
C ARG A 86 16.79 -10.53 -26.85
N LEU A 87 18.11 -10.49 -27.02
CA LEU A 87 18.98 -9.55 -26.32
C LEU A 87 19.27 -8.27 -27.13
N GLN A 88 19.40 -7.14 -26.42
CA GLN A 88 19.85 -5.87 -26.96
C GLN A 88 20.95 -5.28 -26.08
N SER A 89 22.09 -4.92 -26.67
CA SER A 89 23.12 -4.16 -25.93
C SER A 89 22.62 -2.74 -25.69
N VAL A 90 22.73 -2.29 -24.45
CA VAL A 90 22.34 -0.95 -24.00
C VAL A 90 23.38 -0.43 -22.99
N ASN A 91 23.31 0.86 -22.68
CA ASN A 91 23.96 1.41 -21.50
C ASN A 91 22.88 1.81 -20.50
N VAL A 92 23.12 1.50 -19.23
CA VAL A 92 22.24 1.89 -18.13
C VAL A 92 22.97 2.90 -17.27
N ASP A 93 22.31 4.02 -16.98
CA ASP A 93 22.81 4.99 -16.01
C ASP A 93 22.43 4.53 -14.60
N ILE A 94 23.42 4.50 -13.71
CA ILE A 94 23.25 4.22 -12.29
C ILE A 94 23.90 5.38 -11.54
N ASN A 95 23.08 6.29 -11.03
CA ASN A 95 23.52 7.48 -10.29
C ASN A 95 24.53 8.36 -11.06
N GLY A 96 24.28 8.59 -12.34
CA GLY A 96 25.12 9.41 -13.22
C GLY A 96 26.35 8.68 -13.78
N VAL A 97 26.46 7.37 -13.54
CA VAL A 97 27.55 6.53 -14.05
C VAL A 97 26.98 5.54 -15.07
N PRO A 98 27.49 5.53 -16.32
CA PRO A 98 27.03 4.59 -17.33
C PRO A 98 27.68 3.21 -17.14
N PHE A 99 26.87 2.16 -17.21
CA PHE A 99 27.30 0.76 -17.18
C PHE A 99 26.94 0.04 -18.47
N PRO A 100 27.85 -0.78 -19.03
CA PRO A 100 27.52 -1.65 -20.15
C PRO A 100 26.50 -2.69 -19.69
N ALA A 101 25.46 -2.87 -20.49
CA ALA A 101 24.34 -3.71 -20.12
C ALA A 101 23.76 -4.47 -21.31
N VAL A 102 22.96 -5.48 -20.97
CA VAL A 102 22.16 -6.25 -21.92
C VAL A 102 20.72 -6.20 -21.44
N HIS A 103 19.83 -5.74 -22.31
CA HIS A 103 18.40 -5.78 -22.13
C HIS A 103 17.82 -7.04 -22.75
N ASP A 104 17.15 -7.85 -21.95
CA ASP A 104 16.39 -9.01 -22.36
C ASP A 104 14.92 -8.60 -22.62
N LYS A 105 14.52 -8.66 -23.89
CA LYS A 105 13.17 -8.29 -24.33
C LYS A 105 12.09 -9.31 -23.97
N ASP A 106 12.48 -10.53 -23.64
CA ASP A 106 11.53 -11.60 -23.34
C ASP A 106 11.09 -11.54 -21.87
N LEU A 107 12.00 -11.12 -20.98
CA LEU A 107 11.71 -10.88 -19.56
C LEU A 107 11.49 -9.40 -19.20
N ASP A 108 11.73 -8.47 -20.13
CA ASP A 108 11.80 -7.02 -19.87
C ASP A 108 12.75 -6.68 -18.70
N LEU A 109 13.92 -7.34 -18.69
CA LEU A 109 14.92 -7.22 -17.63
C LEU A 109 16.25 -6.75 -18.22
N THR A 110 16.90 -5.79 -17.56
CA THR A 110 18.21 -5.30 -17.98
C THR A 110 19.29 -5.72 -17.00
N VAL A 111 20.34 -6.37 -17.49
CA VAL A 111 21.51 -6.75 -16.69
C VAL A 111 22.67 -5.83 -17.01
N ALA A 112 23.09 -5.02 -16.04
CA ALA A 112 24.28 -4.18 -16.10
C ALA A 112 25.47 -4.88 -15.45
N PHE A 113 26.65 -4.72 -16.07
CA PHE A 113 27.88 -5.39 -15.64
C PHE A 113 28.89 -4.39 -15.11
N ASN A 114 29.61 -4.76 -14.05
CA ASN A 114 30.74 -3.98 -13.57
C ASN A 114 31.85 -3.98 -14.64
N PRO A 115 32.32 -2.80 -15.12
CA PRO A 115 33.30 -2.72 -16.19
C PRO A 115 34.67 -3.32 -15.85
N GLU A 116 35.04 -3.39 -14.57
CA GLU A 116 36.31 -3.92 -14.10
C GLU A 116 36.23 -5.44 -13.89
N THR A 117 35.29 -5.91 -13.07
CA THR A 117 35.18 -7.33 -12.71
C THR A 117 34.47 -8.17 -13.77
N LYS A 118 33.72 -7.52 -14.69
CA LYS A 118 32.82 -8.15 -15.68
C LYS A 118 31.68 -8.96 -15.07
N LEU A 119 31.51 -8.93 -13.75
CA LEU A 119 30.43 -9.59 -13.05
C LEU A 119 29.15 -8.75 -13.14
N PRO A 120 27.97 -9.37 -13.04
CA PRO A 120 26.73 -8.63 -12.87
C PRO A 120 26.82 -7.65 -11.72
N PHE A 121 26.23 -6.48 -11.91
CA PHE A 121 26.19 -5.44 -10.90
C PHE A 121 24.76 -5.08 -10.55
N VAL A 122 23.89 -4.92 -11.57
CA VAL A 122 22.48 -4.59 -11.38
C VAL A 122 21.62 -5.44 -12.30
N PHE A 123 20.54 -5.98 -11.76
CA PHE A 123 19.40 -6.45 -12.53
C PHE A 123 18.27 -5.43 -12.38
N ARG A 124 18.03 -4.65 -13.43
CA ARG A 124 17.02 -3.58 -13.47
C ARG A 124 15.76 -4.08 -14.13
N SER A 125 14.66 -4.02 -13.38
CA SER A 125 13.30 -4.11 -13.90
C SER A 125 12.61 -2.76 -13.73
N PHE A 126 11.44 -2.62 -14.34
CA PHE A 126 10.58 -1.45 -14.16
C PHE A 126 9.23 -1.88 -13.61
N GLU A 127 8.66 -1.05 -12.77
CA GLU A 127 7.31 -1.20 -12.26
C GLU A 127 6.54 0.09 -12.54
N ASP A 128 5.27 -0.01 -12.89
CA ASP A 128 4.42 1.16 -13.10
C ASP A 128 3.71 1.47 -11.78
N HIS A 129 4.23 2.45 -11.05
CA HIS A 129 3.68 2.91 -9.78
C HIS A 129 2.62 3.99 -10.03
N ALA A 130 1.47 3.89 -9.37
CA ALA A 130 0.35 4.82 -9.61
C ALA A 130 0.72 6.30 -9.34
N ILE A 131 1.52 6.54 -8.30
CA ILE A 131 2.00 7.89 -7.92
C ILE A 131 3.27 8.31 -8.65
N PHE A 132 4.32 7.48 -8.62
CA PHE A 132 5.65 7.84 -9.16
C PHE A 132 5.81 7.57 -10.66
N GLY A 133 4.81 6.96 -11.30
CA GLY A 133 4.90 6.48 -12.67
C GLY A 133 5.89 5.33 -12.82
N ARG A 134 6.48 5.22 -14.01
CA ARG A 134 7.46 4.17 -14.33
C ARG A 134 8.69 4.31 -13.42
N THR A 135 8.85 3.36 -12.53
CA THR A 135 9.80 3.34 -11.43
C THR A 135 10.85 2.27 -11.65
N GLU A 136 12.11 2.59 -11.39
CA GLU A 136 13.20 1.60 -11.45
C GLU A 136 13.14 0.68 -10.23
N ASN A 137 13.21 -0.63 -10.44
CA ASN A 137 13.39 -1.62 -9.38
C ASN A 137 14.70 -2.39 -9.65
N ASP A 138 15.75 -2.00 -8.95
CA ASP A 138 17.10 -2.54 -9.10
C ASP A 138 17.37 -3.63 -8.06
N LEU A 139 17.80 -4.82 -8.50
CA LEU A 139 18.53 -5.75 -7.65
C LEU A 139 20.03 -5.52 -7.85
N ARG A 140 20.69 -4.91 -6.87
CA ARG A 140 22.12 -4.61 -6.90
C ARG A 140 22.92 -5.69 -6.19
N LEU A 141 24.04 -6.09 -6.76
CA LEU A 141 24.84 -7.24 -6.32
C LEU A 141 26.26 -6.80 -5.94
N PHE A 142 26.73 -7.26 -4.78
CA PHE A 142 28.00 -6.83 -4.19
C PHE A 142 28.77 -8.00 -3.56
N ASN A 143 30.04 -7.74 -3.26
CA ASN A 143 30.93 -8.61 -2.49
C ASN A 143 30.96 -10.04 -3.03
N TYR A 144 31.34 -10.19 -4.29
CA TYR A 144 31.43 -11.50 -4.91
C TYR A 144 32.52 -12.35 -4.25
N LYS A 145 32.19 -13.63 -4.01
CA LYS A 145 33.13 -14.66 -3.57
C LYS A 145 33.05 -15.87 -4.48
N GLU A 146 34.21 -16.48 -4.71
CA GLU A 146 34.29 -17.73 -5.47
C GLU A 146 33.82 -18.90 -4.60
N VAL A 147 32.92 -19.72 -5.15
CA VAL A 147 32.48 -21.00 -4.59
C VAL A 147 32.44 -22.01 -5.72
N ASP A 148 33.24 -23.07 -5.62
CA ASP A 148 33.39 -24.11 -6.64
C ASP A 148 33.63 -23.57 -8.07
N GLY A 149 34.46 -22.52 -8.18
CA GLY A 149 34.81 -21.90 -9.47
C GLY A 149 33.79 -20.91 -10.03
N ILE A 150 32.72 -20.60 -9.29
CA ILE A 150 31.68 -19.64 -9.70
C ILE A 150 31.67 -18.46 -8.73
N MET A 151 31.61 -17.24 -9.26
CA MET A 151 31.50 -16.03 -8.44
C MET A 151 30.04 -15.80 -8.02
N PHE A 152 29.78 -15.87 -6.72
CA PHE A 152 28.47 -15.57 -6.13
C PHE A 152 28.51 -14.25 -5.34
N PRO A 153 27.52 -13.36 -5.50
CA PRO A 153 27.43 -12.17 -4.66
C PRO A 153 27.10 -12.56 -3.22
N THR A 154 27.82 -12.02 -2.23
CA THR A 154 27.49 -12.24 -0.82
C THR A 154 26.66 -11.12 -0.21
N GLN A 155 26.35 -10.08 -0.98
CA GLN A 155 25.44 -9.02 -0.58
C GLN A 155 24.55 -8.63 -1.76
N ARG A 156 23.30 -8.28 -1.44
CA ARG A 156 22.37 -7.69 -2.41
C ARG A 156 21.54 -6.59 -1.77
N LEU A 157 21.11 -5.66 -2.60
CA LEU A 157 20.16 -4.61 -2.26
C LEU A 157 19.02 -4.61 -3.28
N VAL A 158 17.78 -4.55 -2.82
CA VAL A 158 16.65 -4.13 -3.66
C VAL A 158 16.52 -2.63 -3.51
N VAL A 159 16.62 -1.89 -4.60
CA VAL A 159 16.65 -0.42 -4.61
C VAL A 159 15.61 0.11 -5.59
N GLN A 160 14.71 0.95 -5.11
CA GLN A 160 13.71 1.64 -5.91
C GLN A 160 14.19 3.06 -6.27
N ASN A 161 13.97 3.47 -7.53
CA ASN A 161 14.36 4.80 -8.06
C ASN A 161 15.80 5.18 -7.70
N SER A 162 16.69 4.20 -7.76
CA SER A 162 18.13 4.32 -7.54
C SER A 162 18.61 4.76 -6.13
N THR A 163 17.73 5.26 -5.26
CA THR A 163 18.06 5.79 -3.92
C THR A 163 17.40 5.06 -2.76
N SER A 164 16.19 4.54 -2.94
CA SER A 164 15.39 3.98 -1.84
C SER A 164 15.69 2.49 -1.66
N VAL A 165 16.39 2.13 -0.59
CA VAL A 165 16.69 0.72 -0.29
C VAL A 165 15.46 0.07 0.35
N LEU A 166 14.90 -0.94 -0.31
CA LEU A 166 13.74 -1.70 0.15
C LEU A 166 14.14 -2.95 0.94
N GLU A 167 15.15 -3.68 0.46
CA GLU A 167 15.67 -4.90 1.12
C GLU A 167 17.19 -4.90 1.06
N GLN A 168 17.84 -5.29 2.15
CA GLN A 168 19.25 -5.61 2.19
C GLN A 168 19.46 -7.03 2.69
N THR A 169 20.18 -7.85 1.93
CA THR A 169 20.48 -9.23 2.32
C THR A 169 21.99 -9.48 2.28
N THR A 170 22.49 -10.19 3.30
CA THR A 170 23.86 -10.71 3.33
C THR A 170 23.81 -12.23 3.33
N PHE A 171 24.52 -12.87 2.41
CA PHE A 171 24.61 -14.32 2.31
C PHE A 171 25.79 -14.82 3.15
N ALA A 172 25.48 -15.58 4.21
CA ALA A 172 26.50 -16.17 5.06
C ALA A 172 27.22 -17.35 4.38
N LYS A 173 26.50 -18.10 3.54
CA LYS A 173 27.01 -19.32 2.90
C LYS A 173 26.28 -19.58 1.58
N VAL A 174 27.02 -20.07 0.59
CA VAL A 174 26.49 -20.64 -0.65
C VAL A 174 26.97 -22.08 -0.72
N ILE A 175 26.05 -23.01 -1.01
CA ILE A 175 26.34 -24.42 -1.19
C ILE A 175 25.86 -24.81 -2.58
N PRO A 176 26.76 -25.06 -3.54
CA PRO A 176 26.39 -25.55 -4.86
C PRO A 176 25.87 -26.99 -4.78
N ASN A 177 24.82 -27.29 -5.56
CA ASN A 177 24.24 -28.63 -5.71
C ASN A 177 24.01 -29.41 -4.39
N PRO A 178 23.36 -28.80 -3.37
CA PRO A 178 22.99 -29.51 -2.16
C PRO A 178 21.97 -30.63 -2.50
N LYS A 179 21.93 -31.66 -1.67
CA LYS A 179 20.94 -32.74 -1.80
C LYS A 179 19.71 -32.41 -0.96
N PHE A 180 18.54 -32.55 -1.57
CA PHE A 180 17.25 -32.40 -0.90
C PHE A 180 16.38 -33.65 -1.15
N PRO A 181 15.37 -33.90 -0.31
CA PRO A 181 14.28 -34.81 -0.63
C PRO A 181 13.60 -34.46 -1.95
N ASP A 182 12.99 -35.45 -2.63
CA ASP A 182 12.37 -35.26 -3.95
C ASP A 182 11.17 -34.29 -3.90
N ASP A 183 10.47 -34.23 -2.77
CA ASP A 183 9.29 -33.40 -2.50
C ASP A 183 9.64 -32.01 -1.92
N PHE A 184 10.93 -31.70 -1.75
CA PHE A 184 11.36 -30.47 -1.07
C PHE A 184 10.89 -29.16 -1.74
N PHE A 185 10.65 -29.22 -3.06
CA PHE A 185 10.18 -28.12 -3.90
C PHE A 185 8.75 -28.33 -4.42
N ASP A 186 7.97 -29.20 -3.79
CA ASP A 186 6.56 -29.38 -4.12
C ASP A 186 5.68 -28.47 -3.24
N GLY A 187 4.60 -27.96 -3.84
CA GLY A 187 3.54 -27.27 -3.12
C GLY A 187 2.67 -28.25 -2.30
N LEU A 188 1.72 -27.70 -1.56
CA LEU A 188 0.76 -28.52 -0.81
C LEU A 188 -0.17 -29.30 -1.76
N ASP A 189 -0.71 -30.41 -1.26
CA ASP A 189 -1.91 -31.01 -1.85
C ASP A 189 -3.04 -29.95 -1.86
N GLU A 190 -3.81 -29.86 -2.94
CA GLU A 190 -4.81 -28.79 -3.11
C GLU A 190 -5.88 -28.77 -2.01
N ASP A 191 -6.21 -29.92 -1.42
CA ASP A 191 -7.16 -30.05 -0.31
C ASP A 191 -6.63 -29.49 1.03
N LYS A 192 -5.34 -29.20 1.10
CA LYS A 192 -4.67 -28.58 2.26
C LYS A 192 -4.42 -27.09 2.10
N SER A 193 -4.80 -26.52 0.97
CA SER A 193 -4.67 -25.09 0.68
C SER A 193 -5.99 -24.37 0.89
N ALA A 194 -5.96 -23.14 1.44
CA ALA A 194 -7.16 -22.31 1.57
C ALA A 194 -7.66 -21.79 0.21
N THR A 195 -6.76 -21.73 -0.76
CA THR A 195 -6.95 -21.21 -2.11
C THR A 195 -6.60 -22.28 -3.15
N PRO A 196 -7.27 -22.28 -4.32
CA PRO A 196 -6.93 -23.22 -5.38
C PRO A 196 -5.58 -22.87 -6.02
N ARG A 197 -4.89 -23.87 -6.55
CA ARG A 197 -3.73 -23.65 -7.40
C ARG A 197 -4.16 -22.99 -8.69
N VAL A 198 -3.67 -21.77 -8.93
CA VAL A 198 -3.92 -21.02 -10.15
C VAL A 198 -2.61 -20.68 -10.85
N PRO A 199 -2.52 -20.81 -12.20
CA PRO A 199 -1.36 -20.38 -12.93
C PRO A 199 -1.07 -18.88 -12.72
N PRO A 200 0.21 -18.46 -12.72
CA PRO A 200 0.60 -17.07 -12.58
C PRO A 200 0.09 -16.25 -13.78
N SER A 201 -0.50 -15.09 -13.50
CA SER A 201 -0.93 -14.17 -14.56
C SER A 201 -0.98 -12.75 -14.04
N LYS A 202 -0.62 -11.80 -14.91
CA LYS A 202 -0.96 -10.39 -14.69
C LYS A 202 -2.49 -10.24 -14.66
N ILE A 203 -2.98 -9.36 -13.79
CA ILE A 203 -4.39 -9.02 -13.67
C ILE A 203 -4.54 -7.53 -14.01
N ASP A 204 -5.55 -7.20 -14.81
CA ASP A 204 -5.85 -5.82 -15.18
C ASP A 204 -6.07 -4.96 -13.92
N GLY A 205 -5.48 -3.77 -13.90
CA GLY A 205 -5.56 -2.85 -12.77
C GLY A 205 -4.49 -3.07 -11.68
N TYR A 206 -3.76 -4.19 -11.68
CA TYR A 206 -2.71 -4.46 -10.68
C TYR A 206 -1.33 -4.38 -11.30
N SER A 207 -0.47 -3.53 -10.73
CA SER A 207 0.95 -3.48 -11.10
C SER A 207 1.81 -4.27 -10.12
N HIS A 208 3.01 -4.66 -10.56
CA HIS A 208 4.00 -5.27 -9.66
C HIS A 208 4.44 -4.32 -8.54
N ALA A 209 4.34 -2.98 -8.73
CA ALA A 209 4.61 -2.03 -7.66
C ALA A 209 3.62 -2.19 -6.51
N GLU A 210 2.31 -2.24 -6.83
CA GLU A 210 1.25 -2.44 -5.83
C GLU A 210 1.40 -3.80 -5.14
N ILE A 211 1.39 -4.88 -5.93
CA ILE A 211 1.48 -6.25 -5.41
C ILE A 211 2.73 -6.42 -4.55
N GLY A 212 3.87 -5.93 -5.03
CA GLY A 212 5.14 -6.05 -4.33
C GLY A 212 5.20 -5.25 -3.04
N GLU A 213 4.64 -4.04 -3.02
CA GLU A 213 4.57 -3.21 -1.82
C GLU A 213 3.70 -3.86 -0.75
N TYR A 214 2.46 -4.24 -1.09
CA TYR A 214 1.54 -4.85 -0.14
C TYR A 214 2.06 -6.20 0.36
N TRP A 215 2.68 -7.02 -0.50
CA TRP A 215 3.28 -8.29 -0.09
C TRP A 215 4.48 -8.06 0.84
N THR A 216 5.40 -7.16 0.49
CA THR A 216 6.59 -6.86 1.30
C THR A 216 6.21 -6.31 2.68
N ASN A 217 5.11 -5.57 2.76
CA ASN A 217 4.57 -5.03 4.01
C ASN A 217 3.63 -5.99 4.75
N ALA A 218 3.53 -7.27 4.35
CA ALA A 218 2.65 -8.26 5.01
C ALA A 218 1.15 -7.92 4.95
N LEU A 219 0.70 -7.17 3.94
CA LEU A 219 -0.67 -6.66 3.78
C LEU A 219 -1.40 -7.19 2.53
N TRP A 220 -0.77 -8.02 1.71
CA TRP A 220 -1.42 -8.58 0.52
C TRP A 220 -2.47 -9.65 0.90
N GLY A 221 -3.74 -9.27 0.84
CA GLY A 221 -4.89 -10.16 1.03
C GLY A 221 -5.47 -10.74 -0.27
N GLY A 222 -4.87 -10.43 -1.42
CA GLY A 222 -5.39 -10.73 -2.74
C GLY A 222 -6.05 -9.51 -3.42
N PRO A 223 -6.47 -9.65 -4.69
CA PRO A 223 -7.11 -8.57 -5.44
C PRO A 223 -8.39 -8.07 -4.77
N TYR A 224 -8.58 -6.75 -4.77
CA TYR A 224 -9.82 -6.09 -4.40
C TYR A 224 -11.02 -6.64 -5.18
N ALA A 225 -12.05 -7.02 -4.44
CA ALA A 225 -13.26 -7.68 -4.97
C ALA A 225 -14.51 -6.79 -4.88
N GLY A 226 -14.39 -5.55 -4.38
CA GLY A 226 -15.51 -4.65 -4.21
C GLY A 226 -16.10 -4.21 -5.55
N THR A 227 -17.42 -3.99 -5.58
CA THR A 227 -18.11 -3.59 -6.81
C THR A 227 -19.04 -2.41 -6.57
N TYR A 228 -19.37 -1.68 -7.65
CA TYR A 228 -20.28 -0.53 -7.57
C TYR A 228 -21.69 -0.91 -7.12
N ASP A 229 -22.19 -2.09 -7.52
CA ASP A 229 -23.52 -2.56 -7.12
C ASP A 229 -23.62 -2.83 -5.60
N ASN A 230 -22.48 -2.95 -4.92
CA ASN A 230 -22.37 -3.10 -3.47
C ASN A 230 -21.93 -1.81 -2.76
N LEU A 231 -21.83 -0.69 -3.48
CA LEU A 231 -21.53 0.60 -2.88
C LEU A 231 -22.83 1.19 -2.31
N THR A 232 -22.85 1.39 -0.99
CA THR A 232 -23.95 2.04 -0.27
C THR A 232 -23.58 3.46 0.12
N SER A 233 -24.62 4.29 0.29
CA SER A 233 -24.47 5.68 0.72
C SER A 233 -25.41 6.02 1.85
N GLU A 234 -24.92 6.71 2.87
CA GLU A 234 -25.68 7.17 4.03
C GLU A 234 -25.41 8.65 4.31
N THR A 235 -26.43 9.43 4.65
CA THR A 235 -26.27 10.81 5.11
C THR A 235 -25.96 10.84 6.61
N LEU A 236 -24.90 11.55 7.01
CA LEU A 236 -24.32 11.48 8.37
C LEU A 236 -24.94 12.45 9.41
N GLY A 237 -26.19 12.86 9.24
CA GLY A 237 -26.89 13.70 10.22
C GLY A 237 -28.04 14.48 9.59
N GLU A 238 -29.12 14.68 10.35
CA GLU A 238 -30.31 15.38 9.84
C GLU A 238 -30.00 16.84 9.45
N ASP A 239 -29.08 17.50 10.16
CA ASP A 239 -28.62 18.87 9.89
C ASP A 239 -27.38 18.94 8.98
N LEU A 240 -26.88 17.80 8.48
CA LEU A 240 -25.78 17.69 7.51
C LEU A 240 -26.20 16.86 6.28
N PRO A 241 -27.25 17.28 5.54
CA PRO A 241 -27.77 16.49 4.42
C PRO A 241 -26.76 16.27 3.27
N ASN A 242 -25.74 17.13 3.20
CA ASN A 242 -24.70 17.14 2.16
C ASN A 242 -23.41 16.41 2.57
N ALA A 243 -23.42 15.69 3.69
CA ALA A 243 -22.31 14.84 4.12
C ALA A 243 -22.69 13.36 3.94
N HIS A 244 -22.01 12.68 3.02
CA HIS A 244 -22.31 11.31 2.61
C HIS A 244 -21.18 10.36 3.03
N ARG A 245 -21.52 9.31 3.77
CA ARG A 245 -20.66 8.14 3.98
C ARG A 245 -20.89 7.16 2.85
N LEU A 246 -19.83 6.72 2.21
CA LEU A 246 -19.87 5.63 1.22
C LEU A 246 -19.12 4.41 1.76
N LEU A 247 -19.72 3.24 1.58
CA LEU A 247 -19.16 1.95 1.99
C LEU A 247 -19.34 0.92 0.87
N VAL A 248 -18.28 0.17 0.55
CA VAL A 248 -18.37 -0.95 -0.39
C VAL A 248 -18.53 -2.25 0.41
N GLU A 249 -19.78 -2.67 0.60
CA GLU A 249 -20.12 -3.68 1.62
C GLU A 249 -19.48 -5.05 1.40
N ASN A 250 -19.26 -5.44 0.14
CA ASN A 250 -18.69 -6.74 -0.19
C ASN A 250 -17.16 -6.78 -0.06
N ASN A 251 -16.50 -5.63 0.14
CA ASN A 251 -15.07 -5.54 0.45
C ASN A 251 -14.76 -4.17 1.12
N PRO A 252 -15.09 -4.01 2.42
CA PRO A 252 -15.03 -2.72 3.11
C PRO A 252 -13.62 -2.42 3.63
N VAL A 253 -12.69 -2.04 2.74
CA VAL A 253 -11.31 -1.70 3.13
C VAL A 253 -11.26 -0.28 3.71
N VAL A 254 -11.66 0.73 2.93
CA VAL A 254 -11.74 2.13 3.38
C VAL A 254 -13.18 2.63 3.30
N GLU A 255 -13.64 3.29 4.37
CA GLU A 255 -14.88 4.06 4.33
C GLU A 255 -14.61 5.48 3.82
N HIS A 256 -15.43 5.97 2.89
CA HIS A 256 -15.24 7.29 2.30
C HIS A 256 -16.24 8.30 2.87
N LEU A 257 -15.77 9.53 3.06
CA LEU A 257 -16.62 10.69 3.22
C LEU A 257 -16.65 11.49 1.91
N VAL A 258 -17.84 11.93 1.52
CA VAL A 258 -18.04 12.83 0.39
C VAL A 258 -18.88 14.01 0.86
N LEU A 259 -18.36 15.22 0.66
CA LEU A 259 -19.01 16.47 1.04
C LEU A 259 -19.48 17.22 -0.20
N ASP A 260 -20.79 17.42 -0.32
CA ASP A 260 -21.45 18.10 -1.43
C ASP A 260 -21.62 19.61 -1.16
N PHE A 261 -20.58 20.40 -1.44
CA PHE A 261 -20.65 21.86 -1.32
C PHE A 261 -21.33 22.49 -2.55
N GLU A 262 -21.74 23.76 -2.44
CA GLU A 262 -22.38 24.49 -3.54
C GLU A 262 -21.52 24.58 -4.82
N ASP A 263 -20.21 24.77 -4.68
CA ASP A 263 -19.27 25.01 -5.78
C ASP A 263 -18.46 23.77 -6.19
N GLY A 264 -18.66 22.63 -5.52
CA GLY A 264 -18.01 21.38 -5.88
C GLY A 264 -18.08 20.32 -4.78
N VAL A 265 -17.40 19.21 -5.02
CA VAL A 265 -17.36 18.06 -4.11
C VAL A 265 -15.96 17.89 -3.52
N ILE A 266 -15.90 17.66 -2.21
CA ILE A 266 -14.69 17.18 -1.53
C ILE A 266 -14.84 15.68 -1.29
N VAL A 267 -13.89 14.89 -1.77
CA VAL A 267 -13.82 13.45 -1.50
C VAL A 267 -12.71 13.17 -0.49
N TYR A 268 -12.90 12.16 0.35
CA TYR A 268 -11.95 11.69 1.33
C TYR A 268 -11.37 10.34 0.90
N GLU A 269 -10.04 10.27 0.98
CA GLU A 269 -9.21 9.12 0.60
C GLU A 269 -9.29 8.71 -0.88
N ALA A 270 -8.21 8.11 -1.34
CA ALA A 270 -8.04 7.52 -2.67
C ALA A 270 -7.29 6.15 -2.59
N PRO A 271 -7.78 5.17 -1.81
CA PRO A 271 -7.33 3.79 -1.87
C PRO A 271 -7.33 3.23 -3.30
N PRO A 272 -6.46 2.26 -3.61
CA PRO A 272 -6.50 1.58 -4.89
C PRO A 272 -7.85 0.88 -5.10
N HIS A 273 -8.34 0.90 -6.34
CA HIS A 273 -9.57 0.22 -6.82
C HIS A 273 -10.91 0.80 -6.32
N GLN A 274 -11.03 1.25 -5.07
CA GLN A 274 -12.28 1.90 -4.60
C GLN A 274 -12.48 3.30 -5.19
N THR A 275 -11.40 3.98 -5.55
CA THR A 275 -11.43 5.35 -6.08
C THR A 275 -12.35 5.48 -7.30
N ASP A 276 -12.33 4.51 -8.23
CA ASP A 276 -13.21 4.53 -9.41
C ASP A 276 -14.70 4.41 -9.05
N LEU A 277 -15.01 3.66 -7.98
CA LEU A 277 -16.38 3.48 -7.49
C LEU A 277 -16.92 4.78 -6.90
N VAL A 278 -16.10 5.51 -6.15
CA VAL A 278 -16.47 6.80 -5.56
C VAL A 278 -16.62 7.88 -6.63
N ILE A 279 -15.69 7.96 -7.60
CA ILE A 279 -15.79 8.87 -8.75
C ILE A 279 -17.11 8.63 -9.50
N ARG A 280 -17.43 7.36 -9.77
CA ARG A 280 -18.69 6.98 -10.42
C ARG A 280 -19.91 7.42 -9.59
N TRP A 281 -19.89 7.18 -8.28
CA TRP A 281 -21.00 7.57 -7.40
C TRP A 281 -21.24 9.08 -7.42
N VAL A 282 -20.18 9.89 -7.30
CA VAL A 282 -20.30 11.36 -7.36
C VAL A 282 -20.88 11.82 -8.70
N LYS A 283 -20.41 11.24 -9.81
CA LYS A 283 -20.89 11.57 -11.16
C LYS A 283 -22.37 11.24 -11.35
N GLU A 284 -22.84 10.10 -10.83
CA GLU A 284 -24.22 9.65 -11.00
C GLU A 284 -25.19 10.36 -10.05
N ASN A 285 -24.79 10.61 -8.80
CA ASN A 285 -25.67 11.07 -7.73
C ASN A 285 -25.60 12.58 -7.48
N LEU A 286 -24.41 13.15 -7.34
CA LEU A 286 -24.23 14.58 -7.03
C LEU A 286 -24.17 15.44 -8.30
N LYS A 287 -23.62 14.89 -9.39
CA LYS A 287 -23.50 15.57 -10.70
C LYS A 287 -22.77 16.92 -10.63
N LYS A 288 -21.83 17.03 -9.69
CA LYS A 288 -20.92 18.16 -9.50
C LYS A 288 -19.48 17.74 -9.74
N PRO A 289 -18.58 18.67 -10.12
CA PRO A 289 -17.16 18.38 -10.22
C PRO A 289 -16.57 18.05 -8.85
N ILE A 290 -15.65 17.10 -8.82
CA ILE A 290 -14.78 16.87 -7.65
C ILE A 290 -13.71 17.95 -7.69
N THR A 291 -13.75 18.88 -6.74
CA THR A 291 -12.86 20.04 -6.71
C THR A 291 -11.70 19.86 -5.75
N HIS A 292 -11.87 18.99 -4.74
CA HIS A 292 -10.85 18.70 -3.75
C HIS A 292 -10.82 17.22 -3.37
N ILE A 293 -9.64 16.75 -2.99
CA ILE A 293 -9.40 15.45 -2.37
C ILE A 293 -8.63 15.67 -1.07
N PHE A 294 -9.11 15.07 0.01
CA PHE A 294 -8.43 15.06 1.30
C PHE A 294 -8.03 13.63 1.66
N PRO A 295 -6.74 13.27 1.49
CA PRO A 295 -6.18 12.10 2.15
C PRO A 295 -5.83 12.43 3.60
N THR A 296 -6.08 11.52 4.53
CA THR A 296 -5.63 11.73 5.93
C THR A 296 -4.11 11.76 6.05
N HIS A 297 -3.40 10.96 5.26
CA HIS A 297 -1.94 10.87 5.24
C HIS A 297 -1.40 10.17 3.98
N HIS A 298 -0.07 10.11 3.85
CA HIS A 298 0.64 9.64 2.64
C HIS A 298 0.71 8.12 2.43
N HIS A 299 0.15 7.26 3.31
CA HIS A 299 0.23 5.82 3.06
C HIS A 299 -0.67 5.40 1.89
N HIS A 300 -0.21 4.40 1.14
CA HIS A 300 -0.77 4.05 -0.15
C HIS A 300 -2.16 3.39 -0.07
N ASP A 301 -2.50 2.76 1.04
CA ASP A 301 -3.86 2.33 1.34
C ASP A 301 -4.86 3.50 1.43
N HIS A 302 -4.39 4.74 1.55
CA HIS A 302 -5.21 5.95 1.58
C HIS A 302 -5.09 6.79 0.30
N ASN A 303 -4.05 6.61 -0.53
CA ASN A 303 -3.81 7.53 -1.63
C ASN A 303 -3.24 6.96 -2.93
N TYR A 304 -3.10 5.64 -3.08
CA TYR A 304 -2.48 5.06 -4.29
C TYR A 304 -3.09 5.58 -5.60
N ASP A 305 -4.42 5.76 -5.62
CA ASP A 305 -5.18 6.22 -6.77
C ASP A 305 -5.45 7.73 -6.79
N ILE A 306 -4.77 8.53 -5.94
CA ILE A 306 -5.01 9.98 -5.84
C ILE A 306 -4.81 10.73 -7.16
N HIS A 307 -3.94 10.23 -8.03
CA HIS A 307 -3.70 10.77 -9.37
C HIS A 307 -5.00 10.87 -10.20
N LYS A 308 -5.96 9.95 -10.00
CA LYS A 308 -7.25 9.97 -10.70
C LYS A 308 -8.08 11.21 -10.35
N TYR A 309 -8.04 11.66 -9.09
CA TYR A 309 -8.71 12.90 -8.69
C TYR A 309 -7.97 14.14 -9.23
N VAL A 310 -6.63 14.12 -9.24
CA VAL A 310 -5.83 15.20 -9.83
C VAL A 310 -6.12 15.36 -11.32
N GLU A 311 -6.27 14.26 -12.07
CA GLU A 311 -6.66 14.27 -13.49
C GLU A 311 -8.05 14.86 -13.73
N LEU A 312 -8.96 14.76 -12.76
CA LEU A 312 -10.27 15.42 -12.77
C LEU A 312 -10.20 16.92 -12.41
N GLY A 313 -9.02 17.42 -12.06
CA GLY A 313 -8.78 18.82 -11.67
C GLY A 313 -8.97 19.08 -10.17
N ALA A 314 -9.04 18.04 -9.34
CA ALA A 314 -9.15 18.21 -7.89
C ALA A 314 -7.83 18.68 -7.27
N LYS A 315 -7.93 19.55 -6.26
CA LYS A 315 -6.79 20.00 -5.46
C LYS A 315 -6.61 19.11 -4.25
N ILE A 316 -5.36 18.76 -3.92
CA ILE A 316 -5.03 17.96 -2.75
C ILE A 316 -5.01 18.88 -1.52
N ILE A 317 -5.78 18.56 -0.50
CA ILE A 317 -5.72 19.22 0.81
C ILE A 317 -4.79 18.39 1.70
N ALA A 318 -3.67 18.95 2.14
CA ALA A 318 -2.67 18.23 2.94
C ALA A 318 -1.92 19.19 3.87
N PRO A 319 -1.39 18.74 5.02
CA PRO A 319 -0.59 19.62 5.87
C PRO A 319 0.73 19.99 5.18
N GLU A 320 1.27 21.18 5.51
CA GLU A 320 2.48 21.72 4.88
C GLU A 320 3.69 20.77 5.01
N VAL A 321 3.80 20.05 6.13
CA VAL A 321 4.86 19.07 6.37
C VAL A 321 4.87 17.93 5.33
N GLY A 322 3.70 17.55 4.81
CA GLY A 322 3.55 16.50 3.79
C GLY A 322 3.78 17.00 2.36
N ALA A 323 3.83 18.32 2.13
CA ALA A 323 3.91 18.89 0.79
C ALA A 323 5.03 18.32 -0.11
N PRO A 324 6.25 17.98 0.39
CA PRO A 324 7.26 17.33 -0.43
C PRO A 324 6.84 15.97 -1.03
N TYR A 325 6.02 15.20 -0.31
CA TYR A 325 5.45 13.94 -0.83
C TYR A 325 4.43 14.23 -1.94
N TRP A 326 3.42 15.04 -1.63
CA TRP A 326 2.31 15.32 -2.53
C TRP A 326 2.74 16.02 -3.84
N LYS A 327 3.85 16.78 -3.82
CA LYS A 327 4.44 17.42 -5.01
C LYS A 327 5.02 16.42 -6.02
N GLN A 328 5.20 15.15 -5.64
CA GLN A 328 5.68 14.12 -6.56
C GLN A 328 4.60 13.66 -7.52
N ILE A 329 3.31 13.90 -7.21
CA ILE A 329 2.19 13.55 -8.08
C ILE A 329 2.15 14.53 -9.26
N PRO A 330 2.29 14.07 -10.50
CA PRO A 330 2.27 14.94 -11.67
C PRO A 330 0.97 15.74 -11.78
N GLY A 331 1.09 17.06 -11.96
CA GLY A 331 -0.07 17.95 -12.14
C GLY A 331 -0.81 18.32 -10.85
N ALA A 332 -0.37 17.85 -9.67
CA ALA A 332 -1.04 18.14 -8.41
C ALA A 332 -0.95 19.64 -8.04
N GLU A 333 -2.11 20.24 -7.78
CA GLU A 333 -2.24 21.49 -7.03
C GLU A 333 -2.52 21.15 -5.56
N ILE A 334 -1.76 21.74 -4.64
CA ILE A 334 -1.84 21.42 -3.21
C ILE A 334 -2.30 22.66 -2.43
N ILE A 335 -3.33 22.49 -1.62
CA ILE A 335 -3.74 23.44 -0.58
C ILE A 335 -3.12 22.97 0.74
N THR A 336 -2.17 23.75 1.24
CA THR A 336 -1.47 23.44 2.48
C THR A 336 -2.07 24.16 3.68
N PHE A 337 -1.96 23.54 4.85
CA PHE A 337 -2.31 24.12 6.13
C PHE A 337 -1.30 23.73 7.22
N THR A 338 -1.31 24.46 8.33
CA THR A 338 -0.43 24.24 9.48
C THR A 338 -1.27 24.01 10.74
N GLU A 339 -0.61 23.73 11.86
CA GLU A 339 -1.27 23.57 13.15
C GLU A 339 -1.94 24.88 13.61
N GLU A 340 -1.29 26.01 13.40
CA GLU A 340 -1.78 27.34 13.77
C GLU A 340 -2.80 27.91 12.78
N GLU A 341 -2.69 27.53 11.49
CA GLU A 341 -3.55 28.00 10.41
C GLU A 341 -4.25 26.82 9.73
N PRO A 342 -5.30 26.24 10.36
CA PRO A 342 -6.06 25.15 9.76
C PRO A 342 -6.82 25.62 8.52
N PHE A 343 -6.91 24.77 7.50
CA PHE A 343 -7.72 25.06 6.31
C PHE A 343 -9.21 24.88 6.63
N ILE A 344 -10.03 25.84 6.21
CA ILE A 344 -11.48 25.78 6.36
C ILE A 344 -12.12 25.98 4.98
N TYR A 345 -12.89 24.98 4.55
CA TYR A 345 -13.77 25.08 3.38
C TYR A 345 -15.21 25.21 3.85
N SER A 346 -16.00 26.13 3.28
CA SER A 346 -17.36 26.35 3.73
C SER A 346 -18.25 26.98 2.65
N ASP A 347 -19.54 26.64 2.69
CA ASP A 347 -20.61 27.32 1.95
C ASP A 347 -21.65 27.89 2.93
N ASP A 348 -22.89 28.12 2.46
CA ASP A 348 -23.98 28.63 3.30
C ASP A 348 -24.58 27.58 4.24
N THR A 349 -24.31 26.29 4.02
CA THR A 349 -24.93 25.16 4.73
C THR A 349 -23.97 24.49 5.73
N MET A 350 -22.72 24.26 5.34
CA MET A 350 -21.76 23.50 6.13
C MET A 350 -20.33 24.05 6.03
N GLN A 351 -19.46 23.56 6.90
CA GLN A 351 -18.02 23.82 6.87
C GLN A 351 -17.23 22.56 7.21
N ALA A 352 -16.10 22.36 6.54
CA ALA A 352 -15.10 21.36 6.85
C ALA A 352 -13.81 22.07 7.27
N ARG A 353 -13.28 21.72 8.44
CA ARG A 353 -12.00 22.21 8.96
C ARG A 353 -10.99 21.06 8.95
N PHE A 354 -9.84 21.28 8.34
CA PHE A 354 -8.73 20.31 8.26
C PHE A 354 -7.65 20.72 9.26
N ILE A 355 -7.22 19.76 10.08
CA ILE A 355 -6.40 20.00 11.27
C ILE A 355 -5.24 19.02 11.27
N TRP A 356 -4.06 19.52 11.62
CA TRP A 356 -2.84 18.75 11.77
C TRP A 356 -2.12 19.19 13.03
N HIS A 357 -1.45 18.24 13.67
CA HIS A 357 -0.61 18.49 14.84
C HIS A 357 0.75 17.83 14.63
N SER A 358 1.81 18.48 15.13
CA SER A 358 3.16 17.91 15.08
C SER A 358 3.31 16.59 15.87
N GLU A 359 2.44 16.34 16.85
CA GLU A 359 2.35 15.09 17.63
C GLU A 359 1.46 14.03 16.95
N ALA A 360 1.48 13.99 15.62
CA ALA A 360 0.70 13.05 14.82
C ALA A 360 1.02 11.57 15.19
N PRO A 361 -0.01 10.74 15.48
CA PRO A 361 0.17 9.42 16.08
C PRO A 361 0.66 8.33 15.11
N HIS A 362 0.52 8.54 13.80
CA HIS A 362 0.69 7.48 12.79
C HIS A 362 1.74 7.82 11.73
N ALA A 363 1.58 8.98 11.08
CA ALA A 363 2.49 9.48 10.06
C ALA A 363 2.77 10.96 10.29
N ALA A 364 3.91 11.47 9.82
CA ALA A 364 4.32 12.86 10.05
C ALA A 364 3.31 13.88 9.48
N ASP A 365 2.64 13.54 8.39
CA ASP A 365 1.60 14.35 7.73
C ASP A 365 0.17 13.88 8.07
N TRP A 366 0.02 13.04 9.08
CA TRP A 366 -1.30 12.56 9.50
C TRP A 366 -2.16 13.69 10.03
N SER A 367 -3.32 13.86 9.42
CA SER A 367 -4.27 14.93 9.67
C SER A 367 -5.69 14.40 9.72
N TYR A 368 -6.60 15.18 10.28
CA TYR A 368 -8.01 14.83 10.39
C TYR A 368 -8.89 16.03 10.04
N SER A 369 -10.18 15.78 9.81
CA SER A 369 -11.13 16.86 9.52
C SER A 369 -12.31 16.86 10.49
N ILE A 370 -12.86 18.04 10.74
CA ILE A 370 -14.11 18.23 11.46
C ILE A 370 -15.12 18.92 10.55
N VAL A 371 -16.27 18.30 10.35
CA VAL A 371 -17.40 18.83 9.56
C VAL A 371 -18.56 19.21 10.46
N LYS A 372 -19.13 20.39 10.24
CA LYS A 372 -20.26 20.94 10.99
C LYS A 372 -21.16 21.75 10.07
N THR A 373 -22.35 22.10 10.54
CA THR A 373 -23.14 23.17 9.92
C THR A 373 -22.36 24.48 9.90
N LYS A 374 -22.71 25.39 9.00
CA LYS A 374 -22.04 26.69 8.86
C LYS A 374 -22.03 27.49 10.17
N CYS A 375 -23.14 27.46 10.90
CA CYS A 375 -23.33 28.11 12.19
C CYS A 375 -23.76 27.07 13.24
N PRO A 376 -22.84 26.28 13.79
CA PRO A 376 -23.18 25.20 14.69
C PRO A 376 -23.71 25.73 16.03
N THR A 377 -24.71 25.05 16.56
CA THR A 377 -25.24 25.26 17.91
C THR A 377 -24.79 24.12 18.83
N ALA A 378 -25.11 24.19 20.12
CA ALA A 378 -24.83 23.12 21.07
C ALA A 378 -25.50 21.77 20.72
N ASN A 379 -26.54 21.79 19.87
CA ASN A 379 -27.27 20.60 19.44
C ASN A 379 -26.96 20.19 17.99
N SER A 380 -26.04 20.89 17.31
CA SER A 380 -25.69 20.58 15.93
C SER A 380 -24.82 19.33 15.84
N THR A 381 -24.97 18.58 14.74
CA THR A 381 -24.10 17.44 14.45
C THR A 381 -22.68 17.92 14.21
N MET A 382 -21.72 17.14 14.71
CA MET A 382 -20.30 17.28 14.43
C MET A 382 -19.76 15.93 13.98
N LEU A 383 -19.12 15.94 12.81
CA LEU A 383 -18.47 14.76 12.24
C LEU A 383 -16.97 14.97 12.34
N ALA A 384 -16.24 13.95 12.80
CA ALA A 384 -14.78 13.93 12.75
C ALA A 384 -14.34 12.76 11.87
N TYR A 385 -13.63 13.06 10.77
CA TYR A 385 -13.02 12.04 9.93
C TYR A 385 -11.55 11.90 10.33
N GLU A 386 -11.20 10.72 10.82
CA GLU A 386 -9.83 10.30 11.09
C GLU A 386 -9.66 8.86 10.61
N ALA A 387 -8.50 8.53 10.05
CA ALA A 387 -8.13 7.17 9.67
C ALA A 387 -6.87 6.76 10.44
N ASP A 388 -6.67 5.48 10.71
CA ASP A 388 -5.47 4.93 11.36
C ASP A 388 -5.06 5.56 12.70
N ALA A 389 -5.99 6.25 13.38
CA ALA A 389 -5.81 6.72 14.75
C ALA A 389 -5.87 5.55 15.73
N PHE A 390 -4.76 4.81 15.89
CA PHE A 390 -4.69 3.73 16.86
C PHE A 390 -4.34 4.25 18.27
N SER A 391 -5.13 3.83 19.28
CA SER A 391 -4.85 4.09 20.69
C SER A 391 -4.96 2.80 21.49
N THR A 392 -3.91 2.45 22.24
CA THR A 392 -3.94 1.33 23.20
C THR A 392 -4.79 1.63 24.45
N TYR A 393 -5.29 2.86 24.59
CA TYR A 393 -6.17 3.23 25.70
C TYR A 393 -7.63 2.93 25.36
N PRO A 394 -8.35 2.13 26.18
CA PRO A 394 -9.71 1.66 25.89
C PRO A 394 -10.80 2.75 25.87
N PHE A 395 -10.44 4.05 25.88
CA PHE A 395 -11.42 5.12 26.07
C PHE A 395 -11.32 6.38 25.19
N ARG A 396 -10.28 6.63 24.37
CA ARG A 396 -10.27 7.89 23.58
C ARG A 396 -9.47 7.77 22.27
N HIS A 397 -10.15 8.05 21.16
CA HIS A 397 -9.54 8.35 19.85
C HIS A 397 -8.81 9.70 19.90
N ALA A 398 -7.77 9.86 19.08
CA ALA A 398 -6.93 11.07 19.06
C ALA A 398 -7.78 12.31 18.73
N ALA A 399 -8.58 12.31 17.66
CA ALA A 399 -9.46 13.44 17.35
C ALA A 399 -10.42 13.78 18.51
N CYS A 400 -10.90 12.78 19.25
CA CYS A 400 -11.74 12.98 20.44
C CYS A 400 -10.98 13.59 21.63
N ILE A 401 -9.68 13.32 21.79
CA ILE A 401 -8.83 13.97 22.81
C ILE A 401 -8.66 15.44 22.46
N TRP A 402 -8.25 15.74 21.23
CA TRP A 402 -8.06 17.11 20.75
C TRP A 402 -9.36 17.92 20.78
N MET A 403 -10.49 17.29 20.41
CA MET A 403 -11.82 17.90 20.56
C MET A 403 -12.17 18.16 22.04
N ALA A 404 -11.93 17.21 22.95
CA ALA A 404 -12.20 17.37 24.38
C ALA A 404 -11.27 18.39 25.07
N GLU A 405 -10.06 18.60 24.57
CA GLU A 405 -9.17 19.68 25.01
C GLU A 405 -9.64 21.05 24.50
N SER A 406 -10.28 21.08 23.32
CA SER A 406 -10.88 22.30 22.75
C SER A 406 -12.27 22.65 23.29
N SER A 407 -13.00 21.69 23.89
CA SER A 407 -14.33 21.88 24.46
C SER A 407 -14.41 21.43 25.92
N CYS A 408 -14.70 22.35 26.84
CA CYS A 408 -14.97 22.01 28.24
C CYS A 408 -16.11 20.98 28.36
N VAL A 409 -15.76 19.76 28.81
CA VAL A 409 -16.63 18.68 29.37
C VAL A 409 -17.30 17.72 28.36
N GLY A 410 -16.94 16.43 28.43
CA GLY A 410 -17.76 15.32 27.91
C GLY A 410 -17.11 13.92 27.98
N ARG A 411 -17.86 12.89 28.43
CA ARG A 411 -17.52 11.45 28.40
C ARG A 411 -18.19 10.77 27.21
N TYR A 412 -17.54 9.77 26.59
CA TYR A 412 -18.07 8.98 25.48
C TYR A 412 -17.93 7.46 25.71
N GLU A 413 -18.93 6.69 25.26
CA GLU A 413 -18.93 5.23 25.27
C GLU A 413 -18.38 4.65 23.94
N SER A 414 -17.81 3.44 23.99
CA SER A 414 -17.16 2.75 22.86
C SER A 414 -17.71 1.34 22.68
N GLN A 415 -17.97 0.93 21.44
CA GLN A 415 -17.96 -0.47 21.04
C GLN A 415 -16.90 -0.68 19.96
N TYR A 416 -16.11 -1.73 20.14
CA TYR A 416 -14.94 -2.11 19.34
C TYR A 416 -15.37 -2.85 18.08
N HIS A 417 -14.71 -2.64 16.94
CA HIS A 417 -14.30 -3.65 15.94
C HIS A 417 -13.00 -3.15 15.30
N CYS A 418 -11.97 -4.01 15.25
CA CYS A 418 -10.65 -3.68 14.69
C CYS A 418 -10.68 -3.74 13.17
N CYS A 419 -9.96 -2.81 12.55
CA CYS A 419 -9.86 -2.54 11.10
C CYS A 419 -11.13 -1.91 10.51
N SER A 420 -10.92 -0.88 9.68
CA SER A 420 -11.90 0.04 9.10
C SER A 420 -12.43 1.13 10.05
N ASN A 421 -12.43 2.35 9.52
CA ASN A 421 -12.78 3.61 10.18
C ASN A 421 -14.09 3.50 10.97
N THR A 422 -14.10 3.97 12.22
CA THR A 422 -15.32 4.07 13.02
C THR A 422 -15.72 5.52 13.19
N TRP A 423 -16.92 5.88 12.70
CA TRP A 423 -17.59 7.12 13.09
C TRP A 423 -18.25 6.98 14.46
N LYS A 424 -18.23 8.06 15.24
CA LYS A 424 -19.13 8.22 16.40
C LYS A 424 -19.89 9.53 16.28
N THR A 425 -21.21 9.48 16.41
CA THR A 425 -22.06 10.65 16.60
C THR A 425 -21.91 11.16 18.03
N CYS A 426 -21.46 12.40 18.19
CA CYS A 426 -21.39 13.07 19.48
C CYS A 426 -22.70 13.78 19.80
N SER A 427 -23.64 13.13 20.50
CA SER A 427 -24.79 13.81 21.09
C SER A 427 -24.44 14.30 22.50
N THR A 428 -24.22 15.60 22.69
CA THR A 428 -24.12 16.21 24.02
C THR A 428 -25.52 16.36 24.64
N VAL A 429 -25.83 15.58 25.68
CA VAL A 429 -26.86 15.96 26.66
C VAL A 429 -26.15 16.66 27.81
N LEU A 430 -26.19 17.98 27.84
CA LEU A 430 -25.88 18.74 29.06
C LEU A 430 -27.01 18.50 30.05
N SER A 431 -26.82 17.59 31.01
CA SER A 431 -27.65 17.59 32.22
C SER A 431 -27.25 18.80 33.07
N SER A 432 -28.25 19.65 33.35
CA SER A 432 -28.21 20.85 34.20
C SER A 432 -27.42 20.73 35.49
#